data_AF-A0A914FZR0-F1
#
_entry.id   AF-A0A914FZR0-F1
#
_cell.length_a   1.000
_cell.length_b   1.000
_cell.length_c   1.000
_cell.angle_alpha   90.00
_cell.angle_beta   90.00
_cell.angle_gamma   90.00
#
_symmetry.space_group_name_H-M   'P 1'
#
loop_
_entity.id
_entity.type
_entity.pdbx_description
1 polymer ?
#
loop_
_entity_poly.entity_id
_entity_poly.type
_entity_poly.pdbx_seq_one_letter_code
_entity_poly.pdbx_strand_id
1 'polypeptide(L)'
;MAAEMGQYSHTRKWQEGTLTNTAQLFGAPVRLPDVIIFLSTLSSTLERHPGVIEAAKMTIPTIGICDSNASPNYITYPVPGNDDSSPTIRYYMNLFKLAIERGRDARGKAINGN
;
A
#
# COMPACT_ATOMS: atom_id res chain seq x y z
N MET A 1 -1.60 5.95 12.15
CA MET A 1 -1.43 6.53 10.80
C MET A 1 -2.63 6.33 9.88
N ALA A 2 -2.89 5.13 9.33
CA ALA A 2 -3.92 4.96 8.29
C ALA A 2 -5.31 5.45 8.75
N ALA A 3 -5.77 5.03 9.93
CA ALA A 3 -7.03 5.48 10.51
C ALA A 3 -7.10 7.01 10.73
N GLU A 4 -6.00 7.64 11.17
CA GLU A 4 -5.93 9.11 11.33
C GLU A 4 -6.16 9.83 9.99
N MET A 5 -5.69 9.24 8.89
CA MET A 5 -5.83 9.79 7.53
C MET A 5 -7.12 9.37 6.82
N GLY A 6 -8.01 8.64 7.51
CA GLY A 6 -9.21 8.06 6.89
C GLY A 6 -8.88 7.05 5.79
N GLN A 7 -7.72 6.39 5.90
CA GLN A 7 -7.27 5.35 4.97
C GLN A 7 -7.34 3.96 5.63
N TYR A 8 -7.33 2.93 4.81
CA TYR A 8 -7.34 1.53 5.25
C TYR A 8 -5.91 0.99 5.41
N SER A 9 -5.75 -0.05 6.23
CA SER A 9 -4.48 -0.76 6.37
C SER A 9 -4.70 -2.24 6.63
N HIS A 10 -3.86 -3.08 6.01
CA HIS A 10 -3.80 -4.52 6.30
C HIS A 10 -2.41 -4.87 6.81
N THR A 11 -2.30 -5.22 8.08
CA THR A 11 -1.03 -5.53 8.77
C THR A 11 -1.05 -6.88 9.47
N ARG A 12 -2.02 -7.73 9.10
CA ARG A 12 -2.15 -9.11 9.58
C ARG A 12 -1.69 -10.05 8.47
N LYS A 13 -1.59 -11.34 8.80
CA LYS A 13 -1.30 -12.38 7.82
C LYS A 13 -2.19 -12.19 6.59
N TRP A 14 -1.57 -12.13 5.41
CA TRP A 14 -2.31 -12.02 4.16
C TRP A 14 -3.08 -13.31 3.91
N GLN A 15 -4.37 -13.18 3.60
CA GLN A 15 -5.17 -14.29 3.14
C GLN A 15 -5.16 -14.27 1.61
N GLU A 16 -4.70 -15.35 0.98
CA GLU A 16 -4.70 -15.44 -0.47
C GLU A 16 -6.11 -15.26 -1.04
N GLY A 17 -6.19 -14.52 -2.15
CA GLY A 17 -7.46 -14.17 -2.79
C GLY A 17 -8.12 -12.92 -2.23
N THR A 18 -7.49 -12.20 -1.28
CA THR A 18 -8.03 -10.96 -0.71
C THR A 18 -8.39 -9.93 -1.79
N LEU A 19 -7.64 -9.86 -2.90
CA LEU A 19 -7.96 -8.97 -4.02
C LEU A 19 -8.59 -9.71 -5.20
N THR A 20 -8.28 -10.99 -5.40
CA THR A 20 -8.70 -11.74 -6.61
C THR A 20 -9.96 -12.58 -6.42
N ASN A 21 -10.40 -12.85 -5.19
CA ASN A 21 -11.54 -13.71 -4.85
C ASN A 21 -12.50 -13.05 -3.86
N THR A 22 -12.76 -11.76 -4.07
CA THR A 22 -13.52 -10.94 -3.12
C THR A 22 -14.96 -11.42 -2.90
N ALA A 23 -15.65 -11.87 -3.96
CA ALA A 23 -17.04 -12.32 -3.85
C ALA A 23 -17.20 -13.51 -2.90
N GLN A 24 -16.26 -14.45 -2.93
CA GLN A 24 -16.30 -15.62 -2.03
C GLN A 24 -15.86 -15.26 -0.62
N LEU A 25 -14.85 -14.40 -0.47
CA LEU A 25 -14.31 -14.03 0.83
C LEU A 25 -15.21 -13.06 1.62
N PHE A 26 -15.84 -12.11 0.93
CA PHE A 26 -16.63 -11.05 1.54
C PHE A 26 -18.14 -11.23 1.34
N GLY A 27 -18.57 -12.24 0.59
CA GLY A 27 -19.99 -12.55 0.34
C GLY A 27 -20.72 -11.59 -0.59
N ALA A 28 -20.03 -10.57 -1.10
CA ALA A 28 -20.56 -9.58 -2.05
C ALA A 28 -19.43 -8.95 -2.88
N PRO A 29 -19.74 -8.35 -4.04
CA PRO A 29 -18.80 -7.47 -4.73
C PRO A 29 -18.41 -6.31 -3.80
N VAL A 30 -17.11 -6.07 -3.68
CA VAL A 30 -16.56 -4.96 -2.89
C VAL A 30 -15.77 -4.02 -3.78
N ARG A 31 -15.69 -2.75 -3.38
CA ARG A 31 -14.79 -1.78 -4.01
C ARG A 31 -13.36 -2.09 -3.58
N LEU A 32 -12.51 -2.43 -4.55
CA LEU A 32 -11.09 -2.65 -4.32
C LEU A 32 -10.33 -1.33 -4.07
N PRO A 33 -9.14 -1.38 -3.47
CA PRO A 33 -8.26 -0.21 -3.35
C PRO A 33 -7.84 0.30 -4.74
N ASP A 34 -7.84 1.62 -4.92
CA ASP A 34 -7.32 2.24 -6.15
C ASP A 34 -5.77 2.30 -6.16
N VAL A 35 -5.13 2.17 -4.99
CA VAL A 35 -3.67 2.14 -4.80
C VAL A 35 -3.33 1.34 -3.55
N ILE A 36 -2.18 0.66 -3.56
CA ILE A 36 -1.64 -0.04 -2.38
C ILE A 36 -0.22 0.44 -2.09
N ILE A 37 0.09 0.67 -0.82
CA ILE A 37 1.43 1.01 -0.34
C ILE A 37 1.96 -0.15 0.50
N PHE A 38 3.08 -0.73 0.08
CA PHE A 38 3.83 -1.75 0.81
C PHE A 38 4.95 -1.10 1.61
N LEU A 39 4.86 -1.16 2.93
CA LEU A 39 5.94 -0.70 3.80
C LEU A 39 7.13 -1.67 3.83
N SER A 40 6.85 -2.94 3.58
CA SER A 40 7.81 -3.98 3.22
C SER A 40 7.19 -4.82 2.10
N THR A 41 8.00 -5.19 1.12
CA THR A 41 7.56 -5.98 -0.05
C THR A 41 7.77 -7.48 0.14
N LEU A 42 8.37 -7.89 1.25
CA LEU A 42 8.57 -9.27 1.66
C LEU A 42 7.64 -9.65 2.82
N SER A 43 7.34 -10.95 2.93
CA SER A 43 6.66 -11.53 4.08
C SER A 43 7.64 -11.82 5.22
N SER A 44 7.13 -12.33 6.34
CA SER A 44 7.97 -12.83 7.44
C SER A 44 8.87 -14.01 7.06
N THR A 45 8.62 -14.68 5.92
CA THR A 45 9.47 -15.77 5.39
C THR A 45 10.50 -15.27 4.37
N LEU A 46 10.64 -13.95 4.19
CA LEU A 46 11.50 -13.30 3.18
C LEU A 46 11.14 -13.63 1.73
N GLU A 47 9.93 -14.15 1.52
CA GLU A 47 9.36 -14.34 0.19
C GLU A 47 8.55 -13.12 -0.20
N ARG A 48 8.37 -12.90 -1.51
CA ARG A 48 7.54 -11.80 -2.02
C ARG A 48 6.15 -11.85 -1.38
N HIS A 49 5.69 -10.73 -0.83
CA HIS A 49 4.36 -10.65 -0.24
C HIS A 49 3.27 -10.99 -1.29
N PRO A 50 2.36 -11.94 -1.05
CA PRO A 50 1.39 -12.38 -2.06
C PRO A 50 0.51 -11.26 -2.61
N GLY A 51 0.19 -10.28 -1.76
CA GLY A 51 -0.53 -9.07 -2.16
C GLY A 51 0.13 -8.27 -3.30
N VAL A 52 1.45 -8.36 -3.51
CA VAL A 52 2.14 -7.73 -4.65
C VAL A 52 1.67 -8.34 -5.97
N ILE A 53 1.61 -9.67 -6.03
CA ILE A 53 1.18 -10.40 -7.23
C ILE A 53 -0.32 -10.23 -7.45
N GLU A 54 -1.12 -10.29 -6.38
CA GLU A 54 -2.56 -10.07 -6.49
C GLU A 54 -2.88 -8.64 -6.98
N ALA A 55 -2.19 -7.62 -6.46
CA ALA A 55 -2.37 -6.24 -6.92
C ALA A 55 -2.03 -6.10 -8.42
N ALA A 56 -0.94 -6.71 -8.87
CA ALA A 56 -0.56 -6.71 -10.28
C ALA A 56 -1.61 -7.39 -11.17
N LYS A 57 -2.15 -8.55 -10.74
CA LYS A 57 -3.25 -9.25 -11.45
C LYS A 57 -4.51 -8.40 -11.55
N MET A 58 -4.82 -7.64 -10.50
CA MET A 58 -5.98 -6.75 -10.44
C MET A 58 -5.71 -5.36 -11.04
N THR A 59 -4.55 -5.14 -11.65
CA THR A 59 -4.13 -3.86 -12.24
C THR A 59 -4.16 -2.68 -11.24
N ILE A 60 -3.97 -2.98 -9.95
CA ILE A 60 -3.93 -1.96 -8.90
C ILE A 60 -2.50 -1.42 -8.82
N PRO A 61 -2.27 -0.11 -9.00
CA PRO A 61 -0.94 0.47 -8.89
C PRO A 61 -0.39 0.33 -7.48
N THR A 62 0.88 0.01 -7.38
CA THR A 62 1.57 -0.23 -6.09
C THR A 62 2.76 0.69 -5.90
N ILE A 63 2.93 1.17 -4.68
CA ILE A 63 4.13 1.83 -4.19
C ILE A 63 4.76 0.89 -3.18
N GLY A 64 6.04 0.55 -3.31
CA GLY A 64 6.69 -0.41 -2.42
C GLY A 64 8.08 0.04 -2.03
N ILE A 65 8.39 -0.04 -0.73
CA ILE A 65 9.76 0.12 -0.24
C ILE A 65 10.50 -1.19 -0.52
N CYS A 66 11.56 -1.12 -1.30
CA CYS A 66 12.37 -2.25 -1.70
C CYS A 66 13.76 -2.13 -1.07
N ASP A 67 14.07 -3.04 -0.15
CA ASP A 67 15.43 -3.21 0.36
C ASP A 67 16.28 -4.06 -0.61
N SER A 68 17.57 -4.19 -0.31
CA SER A 68 18.58 -4.93 -1.07
C SER A 68 18.20 -6.38 -1.41
N ASN A 69 17.37 -7.03 -0.58
CA ASN A 69 16.92 -8.41 -0.74
C ASN A 69 15.58 -8.54 -1.50
N ALA A 70 14.91 -7.43 -1.83
CA ALA A 70 13.61 -7.41 -2.44
C ALA A 70 13.70 -7.12 -3.95
N SER A 71 13.01 -7.92 -4.76
CA SER A 71 12.91 -7.67 -6.20
C SER A 71 11.84 -6.59 -6.48
N PRO A 72 12.17 -5.50 -7.19
CA PRO A 72 11.21 -4.43 -7.53
C PRO A 72 10.20 -4.85 -8.61
N ASN A 73 10.35 -6.04 -9.19
CA ASN A 73 9.42 -6.54 -10.22
C ASN A 73 7.99 -6.62 -9.66
N TYR A 74 7.03 -6.25 -10.51
CA TYR A 74 5.59 -6.16 -10.19
C TYR A 74 5.20 -5.02 -9.23
N ILE A 75 6.15 -4.17 -8.81
CA ILE A 75 5.85 -2.92 -8.14
C ILE A 75 5.79 -1.80 -9.18
N THR A 76 4.73 -0.99 -9.16
CA THR A 76 4.56 0.11 -10.13
C THR A 76 5.56 1.24 -9.86
N TYR A 77 5.72 1.61 -8.58
CA TYR A 77 6.62 2.66 -8.13
C TYR A 77 7.53 2.14 -7.00
N PRO A 78 8.64 1.46 -7.33
CA PRO A 78 9.58 0.98 -6.32
C PRO A 78 10.38 2.13 -5.72
N VAL A 79 10.50 2.15 -4.39
CA VAL A 79 11.30 3.12 -3.64
C VAL A 79 12.46 2.34 -2.98
N PRO A 80 13.70 2.49 -3.47
CA PRO A 80 14.83 1.81 -2.86
C PRO A 80 15.10 2.39 -1.46
N GLY A 81 15.17 1.52 -0.45
CA GLY A 81 15.52 1.92 0.92
C GLY A 81 15.24 0.85 1.97
N ASN A 82 15.78 1.08 3.17
CA ASN A 82 15.67 0.16 4.30
C ASN A 82 14.22 0.05 4.82
N ASP A 83 13.65 -1.15 4.81
CA ASP A 83 12.32 -1.46 5.34
C ASP A 83 12.31 -2.17 6.70
N ASP A 84 13.48 -2.49 7.27
CA ASP A 84 13.64 -3.20 8.54
C ASP A 84 13.57 -2.28 9.77
N SER A 85 14.19 -1.10 9.67
CA SER A 85 14.43 -0.29 10.87
C SER A 85 13.20 0.54 11.26
N SER A 86 12.85 0.51 12.55
CA SER A 86 11.73 1.30 13.07
C SER A 86 11.83 2.81 12.80
N PRO A 87 13.02 3.46 12.88
CA PRO A 87 13.15 4.87 12.51
C PRO A 87 12.78 5.14 11.05
N THR A 88 13.26 4.29 10.13
CA THR A 88 13.01 4.45 8.70
C THR A 88 11.55 4.17 8.35
N ILE A 89 10.93 3.15 8.93
CA ILE A 89 9.48 2.89 8.78
C ILE A 89 8.66 4.09 9.25
N ARG A 90 8.98 4.67 10.43
CA ARG A 90 8.31 5.87 10.93
C ARG A 90 8.49 7.06 9.99
N TYR A 91 9.69 7.23 9.44
CA TYR A 91 9.98 8.27 8.47
C TYR A 91 9.08 8.15 7.23
N TYR A 92 8.98 6.96 6.63
CA TYR A 92 8.08 6.73 5.49
C TYR A 92 6.61 6.95 5.84
N MET A 93 6.15 6.45 6.98
CA MET A 93 4.78 6.69 7.45
C MET A 93 4.46 8.18 7.55
N ASN A 94 5.38 8.99 8.08
CA ASN A 94 5.22 10.44 8.17
C ASN A 94 5.20 11.11 6.79
N LEU A 95 6.05 10.68 5.86
CA LEU A 95 6.04 11.20 4.49
C LEU A 95 4.73 10.91 3.77
N PHE A 96 4.24 9.66 3.85
CA PHE A 96 2.96 9.30 3.25
C PHE A 96 1.81 10.05 3.90
N LYS A 97 1.82 10.24 5.22
CA LYS A 97 0.83 11.03 5.95
C LYS A 97 0.75 12.45 5.40
N LEU A 98 1.90 13.12 5.31
CA LEU A 98 2.00 14.48 4.78
C LEU A 98 1.56 14.58 3.32
N ALA A 99 1.91 13.59 2.48
CA ALA A 99 1.49 13.55 1.08
C ALA A 99 -0.03 13.43 0.94
N ILE A 100 -0.67 12.56 1.74
CA ILE A 100 -2.12 12.38 1.76
C ILE A 100 -2.82 13.65 2.24
N GLU A 101 -2.32 14.28 3.31
CA GLU A 101 -2.85 15.55 3.82
C GLU A 101 -2.81 16.64 2.76
N ARG A 102 -1.65 16.85 2.12
CA ARG A 102 -1.48 17.83 1.05
C ARG A 102 -2.39 17.56 -0.14
N GLY A 103 -2.55 16.30 -0.54
CA GLY A 103 -3.44 15.92 -1.64
C GLY A 103 -4.90 16.23 -1.33
N ARG A 104 -5.35 15.96 -0.10
CA ARG A 104 -6.70 16.29 0.37
C ARG A 104 -6.92 17.80 0.44
N ASP A 105 -5.96 18.56 0.95
CA ASP A 105 -6.04 20.03 1.02
C ASP A 105 -6.08 20.67 -0.37
N ALA A 106 -5.26 20.19 -1.30
CA ALA A 106 -5.26 20.65 -2.68
C ALA A 106 -6.61 20.39 -3.36
N ARG A 107 -7.18 19.19 -3.16
CA ARG A 107 -8.54 18.88 -3.62
C ARG A 107 -9.57 19.82 -3.00
N GLY A 108 -9.47 20.09 -1.70
CA GLY A 108 -10.33 21.02 -0.97
C GLY A 108 -10.29 22.45 -1.52
N LYS A 109 -9.11 22.95 -1.90
CA LYS A 109 -8.97 24.28 -2.54
C LYS A 109 -9.58 24.29 -3.94
N ALA A 110 -9.30 23.26 -4.74
CA ALA A 110 -9.82 23.15 -6.10
C ALA A 110 -11.36 23.12 -6.15
N ILE A 111 -12.03 22.47 -5.18
CA ILE A 111 -13.50 22.47 -5.11
C ILE A 111 -14.07 23.81 -4.61
N ASN A 112 -13.33 24.55 -3.79
CA ASN A 112 -13.80 25.77 -3.13
C ASN A 112 -13.43 27.05 -3.90
N GLY A 113 -12.71 26.95 -5.02
CA GLY A 113 -12.52 28.06 -5.96
C GLY A 113 -11.63 29.21 -5.48
N ASN A 114 -10.69 28.97 -4.54
CA ASN A 114 -9.64 29.93 -4.16
C ASN A 114 -8.32 29.60 -4.83
#